data_AF-A0A2N2WD00-F1
#
_entry.id   AF-A0A2N2WD00-F1
#
_cell.length_a   1.000
_cell.length_b   1.000
_cell.length_c   1.000
_cell.angle_alpha   90.00
_cell.angle_beta   90.00
_cell.angle_gamma   90.00
#
_symmetry.space_group_name_H-M   'P 1'
#
loop_
_entity.id
_entity.type
_entity.pdbx_description
1 polymer ?
#
loop_
_entity_poly.entity_id
_entity_poly.type
_entity_poly.pdbx_seq_one_letter_code
_entity_poly.pdbx_strand_id
1 'polypeptide(L)'
;MPDVVGDTNSYVNISPFLEDYEEKLKKKLGEATFALVDPAEPEEGVEPVEVDPKLLELCQGYIVYMAYFARLPLMNVTIGENGLQVNWSDTHRPATPEQLKKTQHSILGLAQSKFEALIEYLNKTAPEAWKTSSNYKIINRLLFKDSETLCLILNLSDSARLFFLMANNIYRHQMLDLEPIVGATELKALRVKVYANTALSVDEQKVLDLCLSYLANISMSEIIITTTEEDLPIYLLSVMDKDTRAAYSSRLAAQAKTDLALLQKHILDVSIPDEAPHDNIPDNTDTTRKTFRA
;
A
#
# COMPACT_ATOMS: atom_id res chain seq x y z
N MET A 1 -0.78 -4.29 -30.49
CA MET A 1 0.12 -3.22 -29.96
C MET A 1 -0.29 -1.90 -30.60
N PRO A 2 -0.36 -0.79 -29.87
CA PRO A 2 -0.56 0.52 -30.49
C PRO A 2 0.72 0.92 -31.22
N ASP A 3 0.62 1.16 -32.53
CA ASP A 3 1.69 1.73 -33.35
C ASP A 3 1.95 3.17 -32.90
N VAL A 4 3.05 3.36 -32.17
CA VAL A 4 3.65 4.68 -31.99
C VAL A 4 4.32 5.01 -33.32
N VAL A 5 3.61 5.79 -34.13
CA VAL A 5 4.01 6.26 -35.46
C VAL A 5 5.45 6.77 -35.45
N GLY A 6 6.35 6.09 -36.17
CA GLY A 6 7.62 6.68 -36.62
C GLY A 6 8.90 5.87 -36.41
N ASP A 7 8.88 4.69 -35.78
CA ASP A 7 10.13 3.94 -35.55
C ASP A 7 9.95 2.43 -35.82
N THR A 8 10.41 2.00 -36.99
CA THR A 8 10.49 0.58 -37.36
C THR A 8 11.44 -0.23 -36.46
N ASN A 9 12.15 0.42 -35.52
CA ASN A 9 12.98 -0.18 -34.47
C ASN A 9 12.48 0.09 -33.03
N SER A 10 11.22 0.50 -32.86
CA SER A 10 10.64 0.84 -31.54
C SER A 10 10.85 -0.23 -30.47
N TYR A 11 10.80 -1.52 -30.82
CA TYR A 11 11.07 -2.64 -29.90
C TYR A 11 12.53 -2.72 -29.46
N VAL A 12 13.49 -2.62 -30.40
CA VAL A 12 14.94 -2.66 -30.12
C VAL A 12 15.32 -1.54 -29.15
N ASN A 13 14.68 -0.37 -29.30
CA ASN A 13 14.96 0.82 -28.50
C ASN A 13 14.43 0.75 -27.06
N ILE A 14 13.51 -0.18 -26.75
CA ILE A 14 12.99 -0.40 -25.39
C ILE A 14 13.42 -1.73 -24.78
N SER A 15 13.98 -2.66 -25.56
CA SER A 15 14.34 -4.02 -25.13
C SER A 15 15.13 -4.07 -23.81
N PRO A 16 16.18 -3.25 -23.59
CA PRO A 16 16.93 -3.30 -22.32
C PRO A 16 16.08 -2.91 -21.10
N PHE A 17 15.05 -2.08 -21.31
CA PHE A 17 14.14 -1.67 -20.24
C PHE A 17 13.03 -2.71 -20.02
N LEU A 18 12.66 -3.49 -21.04
CA LEU A 18 11.70 -4.58 -20.89
C LEU A 18 12.23 -5.63 -19.90
N GLU A 19 13.49 -6.07 -20.09
CA GLU A 19 14.14 -7.05 -19.22
C GLU A 19 14.25 -6.57 -17.76
N ASP A 20 14.64 -5.31 -17.55
CA ASP A 20 14.73 -4.72 -16.20
C ASP A 20 13.36 -4.66 -15.50
N TYR A 21 12.30 -4.27 -16.21
CA TYR A 21 10.96 -4.21 -15.63
C TYR A 21 10.29 -5.57 -15.47
N GLU A 22 10.67 -6.56 -16.27
CA GLU A 22 10.29 -7.95 -16.08
C GLU A 22 10.87 -8.49 -14.77
N GLU A 23 12.18 -8.35 -14.55
CA GLU A 23 12.85 -8.75 -13.31
C GLU A 23 12.28 -8.04 -12.08
N LYS A 24 12.01 -6.73 -12.19
CA LYS A 24 11.34 -5.96 -11.11
C LYS A 24 9.94 -6.50 -10.82
N LEU A 25 9.14 -6.81 -11.85
CA LEU A 25 7.80 -7.36 -11.66
C LEU A 25 7.87 -8.77 -11.05
N LYS A 26 8.77 -9.62 -11.54
CA LYS A 26 9.03 -10.97 -11.00
C LYS A 26 9.38 -10.90 -9.50
N LYS A 27 10.24 -9.96 -9.11
CA LYS A 27 10.57 -9.72 -7.69
C LYS A 27 9.37 -9.22 -6.87
N LYS A 28 8.49 -8.39 -7.44
CA LYS A 28 7.30 -7.86 -6.75
C LYS A 28 6.20 -8.93 -6.58
N LEU A 29 5.96 -9.80 -7.57
CA LEU A 29 4.93 -10.85 -7.49
C LEU A 29 5.42 -12.14 -6.83
N GLY A 30 6.73 -12.38 -6.87
CA GLY A 30 7.35 -13.65 -6.51
C GLY A 30 7.43 -14.58 -7.72
N GLU A 31 8.51 -15.37 -7.77
CA GLU A 31 8.85 -16.24 -8.90
C GLU A 31 7.75 -17.25 -9.25
N ALA A 32 7.14 -17.89 -8.23
CA ALA A 32 6.07 -18.85 -8.45
C ALA A 32 4.80 -18.22 -9.07
N THR A 33 4.47 -16.98 -8.68
CA THR A 33 3.33 -16.26 -9.26
C THR A 33 3.63 -15.84 -10.70
N PHE A 34 4.87 -15.40 -10.96
CA PHE A 34 5.29 -14.96 -12.29
C PHE A 34 5.38 -16.14 -13.28
N ALA A 35 5.76 -17.34 -12.80
CA ALA A 35 5.79 -18.56 -13.61
C ALA A 35 4.41 -19.01 -14.15
N LEU A 36 3.30 -18.43 -13.66
CA LEU A 36 1.97 -18.63 -14.26
C LEU A 36 1.82 -17.93 -15.63
N VAL A 37 2.67 -16.94 -15.88
CA VAL A 37 2.68 -16.11 -17.08
C VAL A 37 3.74 -16.59 -18.07
N ASP A 38 4.88 -17.02 -17.53
CA ASP A 38 6.00 -17.55 -18.29
C ASP A 38 6.45 -18.88 -17.65
N PRO A 39 5.73 -19.99 -17.93
CA PRO A 39 6.08 -21.29 -17.39
C PRO A 39 7.39 -21.78 -18.03
N ALA A 40 8.23 -22.45 -17.23
CA ALA A 40 9.42 -23.10 -17.75
C ALA A 40 9.06 -24.10 -18.85
N GLU A 41 9.97 -24.29 -19.81
CA GLU A 41 9.78 -25.30 -20.85
C GLU A 41 9.48 -26.67 -20.21
N PRO A 42 8.42 -27.38 -20.65
CA PRO A 42 8.03 -28.63 -20.04
C PRO A 42 9.15 -29.67 -20.20
N GLU A 43 9.51 -30.33 -19.10
CA GLU A 43 10.36 -31.51 -19.17
C GLU A 43 9.70 -32.61 -20.02
N GLU A 44 10.51 -33.45 -20.66
CA GLU A 44 10.01 -34.47 -21.58
C GLU A 44 9.00 -35.40 -20.88
N GLY A 45 7.74 -35.37 -21.34
CA GLY A 45 6.63 -36.16 -20.79
C GLY A 45 5.73 -35.41 -19.79
N VAL A 46 5.96 -34.13 -19.52
CA VAL A 46 5.07 -33.26 -18.73
C VAL A 46 4.14 -32.48 -19.65
N GLU A 47 2.85 -32.41 -19.31
CA GLU A 47 1.90 -31.59 -20.07
C GLU A 47 2.25 -30.09 -19.95
N PRO A 48 2.17 -29.31 -21.04
CA PRO A 48 2.42 -27.88 -20.99
C PRO A 48 1.48 -27.19 -20.01
N VAL A 49 2.03 -26.30 -19.18
CA VAL A 49 1.21 -25.44 -18.32
C VAL A 49 0.48 -24.42 -19.20
N GLU A 50 -0.85 -24.42 -19.15
CA GLU A 50 -1.65 -23.45 -19.89
C GLU A 50 -1.46 -22.05 -19.29
N VAL A 51 -0.94 -21.13 -20.11
CA VAL A 51 -0.71 -19.73 -19.71
C VAL A 51 -2.05 -19.02 -19.65
N ASP A 52 -2.33 -18.35 -18.53
CA ASP A 52 -3.50 -17.49 -18.41
C ASP A 52 -3.33 -16.25 -19.32
N PRO A 53 -4.12 -16.14 -20.41
CA PRO A 53 -3.92 -15.07 -21.39
C PRO A 53 -4.21 -13.70 -20.79
N LYS A 54 -5.08 -13.62 -19.78
CA LYS A 54 -5.41 -12.34 -19.15
C LYS A 54 -4.28 -11.89 -18.23
N LEU A 55 -3.71 -12.81 -17.47
CA LEU A 55 -2.57 -12.53 -16.59
C LEU A 55 -1.35 -12.09 -17.42
N LEU A 56 -1.09 -12.78 -18.54
CA LEU A 56 -0.05 -12.40 -19.49
C LEU A 56 -0.25 -11.00 -20.06
N GLU A 57 -1.46 -10.67 -20.53
CA GLU A 57 -1.78 -9.33 -21.05
C GLU A 57 -1.52 -8.21 -20.03
N LEU A 58 -1.88 -8.45 -18.76
CA LEU A 58 -1.70 -7.48 -17.68
C LEU A 58 -0.22 -7.28 -17.31
N CYS A 59 0.54 -8.38 -17.19
CA CYS A 59 1.99 -8.33 -16.94
C CYS A 59 2.74 -7.63 -18.08
N GLN A 60 2.52 -8.06 -19.32
CA GLN A 60 3.15 -7.44 -20.49
C GLN A 60 2.77 -5.96 -20.62
N GLY A 61 1.50 -5.62 -20.41
CA GLY A 61 1.03 -4.24 -20.43
C GLY A 61 1.76 -3.36 -19.41
N TYR A 62 1.91 -3.84 -18.18
CA TYR A 62 2.69 -3.13 -17.15
C TYR A 62 4.14 -2.95 -17.58
N ILE A 63 4.84 -4.03 -17.96
CA ILE A 63 6.26 -4.02 -18.33
C ILE A 63 6.50 -3.04 -19.50
N VAL A 64 5.67 -3.09 -20.54
CA VAL A 64 5.80 -2.22 -21.71
C VAL A 64 5.62 -0.75 -21.35
N TYR A 65 4.59 -0.39 -20.58
CA TYR A 65 4.41 1.02 -20.20
C TYR A 65 5.52 1.52 -19.27
N MET A 66 6.01 0.68 -18.36
CA MET A 66 7.16 1.02 -17.52
C MET A 66 8.44 1.20 -18.34
N ALA A 67 8.69 0.33 -19.32
CA ALA A 67 9.82 0.46 -20.24
C ALA A 67 9.76 1.76 -21.05
N TYR A 68 8.58 2.13 -21.55
CA TYR A 68 8.40 3.43 -22.20
C TYR A 68 8.60 4.60 -21.24
N PHE A 69 8.12 4.50 -19.99
CA PHE A 69 8.33 5.54 -18.99
C PHE A 69 9.82 5.79 -18.73
N ALA A 70 10.62 4.73 -18.59
CA ALA A 70 12.08 4.84 -18.42
C ALA A 70 12.81 5.31 -19.69
N ARG A 71 12.33 4.91 -20.88
CA ARG A 71 12.94 5.31 -22.15
C ARG A 71 12.68 6.77 -22.51
N LEU A 72 11.52 7.32 -22.12
CA LEU A 72 11.01 8.61 -22.60
C LEU A 72 11.99 9.79 -22.39
N PRO A 73 12.68 9.95 -21.23
CA PRO A 73 13.70 11.01 -21.05
C PRO A 73 14.84 10.95 -22.06
N LEU A 74 15.16 9.75 -22.54
CA LEU A 74 16.31 9.49 -23.41
C LEU A 74 15.95 9.66 -24.89
N MET A 75 14.66 9.83 -25.25
CA MET A 75 14.24 9.85 -26.66
C MET A 75 14.71 11.10 -27.40
N ASN A 76 14.89 12.21 -26.69
CA ASN A 76 15.36 13.48 -27.28
C ASN A 76 16.87 13.68 -27.18
N VAL A 77 17.61 12.69 -26.64
CA VAL A 77 19.03 12.81 -26.33
C VAL A 77 19.82 11.78 -27.14
N THR A 78 20.86 12.25 -27.82
CA THR A 78 21.86 11.41 -28.47
C THR A 78 23.14 11.44 -27.64
N ILE A 79 23.67 10.26 -27.34
CA ILE A 79 24.95 10.09 -26.63
C ILE A 79 25.98 9.70 -27.68
N GLY A 80 26.99 10.55 -27.90
CA GLY A 80 28.08 10.29 -28.83
C GLY A 80 29.45 10.57 -28.20
N GLU A 81 30.52 10.34 -28.96
CA GLU A 81 31.91 10.56 -28.50
C GLU A 81 32.17 12.01 -28.07
N ASN A 82 31.42 12.95 -28.64
CA ASN A 82 31.51 14.39 -28.33
C ASN A 82 30.60 14.84 -27.16
N GLY A 83 29.97 13.90 -26.45
CA GLY A 83 29.10 14.17 -25.30
C GLY A 83 27.60 13.95 -25.55
N LEU A 84 26.77 14.55 -24.69
CA LEU A 84 25.31 14.48 -24.77
C LEU A 84 24.77 15.65 -25.60
N GLN A 85 23.97 15.34 -26.62
CA GLN A 85 23.35 16.33 -27.50
C GLN A 85 21.84 16.16 -27.54
N VAL A 86 21.10 17.26 -27.59
CA VAL A 86 19.65 17.24 -27.83
C VAL A 86 19.41 17.31 -29.33
N ASN A 87 18.62 16.38 -29.86
CA ASN A 87 18.30 16.38 -31.28
C ASN A 87 17.39 17.57 -31.61
N TRP A 88 17.90 18.50 -32.42
CA TRP A 88 17.17 19.65 -32.90
C TRP A 88 17.43 19.84 -34.40
N SER A 89 16.37 19.92 -35.20
CA SER A 89 16.44 20.29 -36.62
C SER A 89 15.34 21.28 -36.97
N ASP A 90 15.43 21.89 -38.15
CA ASP A 90 14.40 22.83 -38.65
C ASP A 90 13.02 22.18 -38.83
N THR A 91 12.96 20.85 -38.99
CA THR A 91 11.72 20.08 -39.14
C THR A 91 11.27 19.39 -37.86
N HIS A 92 12.14 19.27 -36.85
CA HIS A 92 11.84 18.57 -35.59
C HIS A 92 12.33 19.40 -34.40
N ARG A 93 11.35 19.93 -33.65
CA ARG A 93 11.60 20.62 -32.38
C ARG A 93 11.47 19.62 -31.22
N PRO A 94 12.43 19.59 -30.28
CA PRO A 94 12.30 18.75 -29.09
C PRO A 94 11.07 19.17 -28.27
N ALA A 95 10.42 18.20 -27.64
CA ALA A 95 9.30 18.44 -26.73
C ALA A 95 9.72 19.35 -25.56
N THR A 96 8.83 20.22 -25.11
CA THR A 96 9.11 21.05 -23.92
C THR A 96 9.18 20.17 -22.66
N PRO A 97 9.88 20.58 -21.59
CA PRO A 97 9.93 19.83 -20.34
C PRO A 97 8.54 19.53 -19.76
N GLU A 98 7.59 20.45 -19.93
CA GLU A 98 6.21 20.26 -19.49
C GLU A 98 5.47 19.19 -20.31
N GLN A 99 5.65 19.18 -21.63
CA GLN A 99 5.09 18.15 -22.52
C GLN A 99 5.68 16.77 -22.20
N LEU A 100 6.98 16.71 -21.95
CA LEU A 100 7.66 15.47 -21.55
C LEU A 100 7.09 14.95 -20.22
N LYS A 101 7.00 15.81 -19.20
CA LYS A 101 6.46 15.45 -17.87
C LYS A 101 5.00 14.98 -17.94
N LYS A 102 4.15 15.67 -18.71
CA LYS A 102 2.75 15.26 -18.92
C LYS A 102 2.67 13.88 -19.60
N THR A 103 3.50 13.64 -20.60
CA THR A 103 3.56 12.36 -21.30
C THR A 103 4.06 11.25 -20.37
N GLN A 104 5.11 11.50 -19.59
CA GLN A 104 5.61 10.58 -18.58
C GLN A 104 4.53 10.21 -17.56
N HIS A 105 3.82 11.19 -17.01
CA HIS A 105 2.73 10.94 -16.07
C HIS A 105 1.60 10.15 -16.70
N SER A 106 1.25 10.42 -17.97
CA SER A 106 0.23 9.65 -18.69
C SER A 106 0.63 8.20 -18.89
N ILE A 107 1.88 7.93 -19.32
CA ILE A 107 2.39 6.56 -19.50
C ILE A 107 2.48 5.83 -18.17
N LEU A 108 2.99 6.52 -17.15
CA LEU A 108 2.99 5.98 -15.79
C LEU A 108 1.57 5.59 -15.39
N GLY A 109 0.56 6.42 -15.66
CA GLY A 109 -0.83 6.15 -15.25
C GLY A 109 -1.41 4.90 -15.90
N LEU A 110 -1.08 4.67 -17.16
CA LEU A 110 -1.40 3.43 -17.85
C LEU A 110 -0.71 2.22 -17.19
N ALA A 111 0.57 2.35 -16.84
CA ALA A 111 1.28 1.31 -16.11
C ALA A 111 0.64 1.03 -14.74
N GLN A 112 0.32 2.07 -13.95
CA GLN A 112 -0.31 1.91 -12.64
C GLN A 112 -1.66 1.21 -12.76
N SER A 113 -2.48 1.60 -13.73
CA SER A 113 -3.76 0.94 -14.00
C SER A 113 -3.62 -0.54 -14.38
N LYS A 114 -2.61 -0.90 -15.17
CA LYS A 114 -2.32 -2.31 -15.48
C LYS A 114 -1.87 -3.10 -14.25
N PHE A 115 -1.06 -2.49 -13.38
CA PHE A 115 -0.64 -3.13 -12.14
C PHE A 115 -1.80 -3.31 -11.16
N GLU A 116 -2.70 -2.32 -11.03
CA GLU A 116 -3.90 -2.44 -10.20
C GLU A 116 -4.81 -3.57 -10.70
N ALA A 117 -5.10 -3.60 -12.00
CA ALA A 117 -5.87 -4.68 -12.61
C ALA A 117 -5.22 -6.06 -12.44
N LEU A 118 -3.88 -6.13 -12.47
CA LEU A 118 -3.11 -7.35 -12.19
C LEU A 118 -3.32 -7.85 -10.76
N ILE A 119 -3.18 -6.97 -9.76
CA ILE A 119 -3.38 -7.33 -8.35
C ILE A 119 -4.84 -7.72 -8.08
N GLU A 120 -5.79 -6.98 -8.63
CA GLU A 120 -7.22 -7.31 -8.53
C GLU A 120 -7.52 -8.69 -9.13
N TYR A 121 -6.97 -8.97 -10.32
CA TYR A 121 -7.12 -10.26 -10.98
C TYR A 121 -6.56 -11.42 -10.16
N LEU A 122 -5.35 -11.26 -9.61
CA LEU A 122 -4.71 -12.25 -8.74
C LEU A 122 -5.51 -12.48 -7.44
N ASN A 123 -6.04 -11.43 -6.83
CA ASN A 123 -6.88 -11.55 -5.63
C ASN A 123 -8.22 -12.24 -5.92
N LYS A 124 -8.80 -12.00 -7.10
CA LYS A 124 -10.07 -12.60 -7.51
C LYS A 124 -9.94 -14.08 -7.90
N THR A 125 -8.95 -14.41 -8.72
CA THR A 125 -8.69 -15.79 -9.17
C THR A 125 -8.03 -16.63 -8.08
N ALA A 126 -7.26 -15.98 -7.22
CA ALA A 126 -6.60 -16.54 -6.06
C ALA A 126 -5.87 -17.87 -6.35
N PRO A 127 -4.98 -17.92 -7.37
CA PRO A 127 -4.23 -19.12 -7.69
C PRO A 127 -3.32 -19.52 -6.52
N GLU A 128 -3.01 -20.81 -6.41
CA GLU A 128 -2.26 -21.33 -5.25
C GLU A 128 -0.87 -20.69 -5.13
N ALA A 129 -0.20 -20.43 -6.26
CA ALA A 129 1.08 -19.72 -6.29
C ALA A 129 0.96 -18.30 -5.70
N TRP A 130 -0.14 -17.59 -5.96
CA TRP A 130 -0.40 -16.28 -5.38
C TRP A 130 -0.69 -16.38 -3.88
N LYS A 131 -1.55 -17.32 -3.46
CA LYS A 131 -1.90 -17.53 -2.04
C LYS A 131 -0.70 -17.87 -1.16
N THR A 132 0.26 -18.60 -1.73
CA THR A 132 1.46 -19.02 -1.03
C THR A 132 2.56 -17.96 -1.03
N SER A 133 2.42 -16.89 -1.84
CA SER A 133 3.36 -15.77 -1.90
C SER A 133 3.51 -15.06 -0.55
N SER A 134 4.70 -14.51 -0.30
CA SER A 134 4.99 -13.72 0.92
C SER A 134 4.06 -12.52 1.02
N ASN A 135 3.81 -11.83 -0.10
CA ASN A 135 3.01 -10.62 -0.11
C ASN A 135 1.54 -10.90 0.21
N TYR A 136 0.95 -11.94 -0.38
CA TYR A 136 -0.41 -12.37 -0.04
C TYR A 136 -0.53 -12.75 1.44
N LYS A 137 0.45 -13.50 1.97
CA LYS A 137 0.49 -13.88 3.38
C LYS A 137 0.58 -12.67 4.32
N ILE A 138 1.35 -11.64 3.96
CA ILE A 138 1.48 -10.43 4.76
C ILE A 138 0.18 -9.64 4.75
N ILE A 139 -0.43 -9.44 3.58
CA ILE A 139 -1.71 -8.72 3.45
C ILE A 139 -2.80 -9.37 4.32
N ASN A 140 -2.92 -10.70 4.28
CA ASN A 140 -3.89 -11.43 5.11
C ASN A 140 -3.58 -11.44 6.62
N ARG A 141 -2.41 -10.92 7.04
CA ARG A 141 -2.07 -10.72 8.46
C ARG A 141 -2.40 -9.30 8.93
N LEU A 142 -2.70 -8.38 8.04
CA LEU A 142 -3.02 -7.00 8.40
C LEU A 142 -4.41 -6.91 9.03
N LEU A 143 -4.60 -5.88 9.86
CA LEU A 143 -5.92 -5.53 10.38
C LEU A 143 -6.84 -4.98 9.27
N PHE A 144 -6.27 -4.33 8.26
CA PHE A 144 -6.98 -3.93 7.04
C PHE A 144 -7.46 -5.17 6.28
N LYS A 145 -8.72 -5.13 5.85
CA LYS A 145 -9.34 -6.18 5.03
C LYS A 145 -9.04 -6.00 3.55
N ASP A 146 -9.04 -4.75 3.08
CA ASP A 146 -8.91 -4.38 1.68
C ASP A 146 -8.24 -3.00 1.52
N SER A 147 -7.86 -2.67 0.28
CA SER A 147 -7.30 -1.36 -0.07
C SER A 147 -8.32 -0.23 0.08
N GLU A 148 -9.60 -0.52 -0.15
CA GLU A 148 -10.69 0.46 -0.06
C GLU A 148 -10.74 1.09 1.33
N THR A 149 -10.65 0.27 2.39
CA THR A 149 -10.61 0.74 3.78
C THR A 149 -9.42 1.67 4.03
N LEU A 150 -8.23 1.31 3.52
CA LEU A 150 -7.04 2.16 3.65
C LEU A 150 -7.25 3.50 2.92
N CYS A 151 -7.69 3.45 1.67
CA CYS A 151 -7.89 4.63 0.83
C CYS A 151 -8.98 5.55 1.38
N LEU A 152 -10.03 5.00 1.97
CA LEU A 152 -11.08 5.78 2.66
C LEU A 152 -10.50 6.60 3.81
N ILE A 153 -9.67 5.99 4.65
CA ILE A 153 -9.04 6.66 5.81
C ILE A 153 -8.09 7.77 5.35
N LEU A 154 -7.32 7.53 4.30
CA LEU A 154 -6.38 8.50 3.75
C LEU A 154 -7.04 9.53 2.81
N ASN A 155 -8.35 9.40 2.54
CA ASN A 155 -9.09 10.18 1.54
C ASN A 155 -8.41 10.16 0.16
N LEU A 156 -8.05 8.97 -0.30
CA LEU A 156 -7.42 8.72 -1.59
C LEU A 156 -8.37 7.95 -2.50
N SER A 157 -8.13 8.03 -3.82
CA SER A 157 -8.72 7.09 -4.75
C SER A 157 -8.25 5.67 -4.44
N ASP A 158 -9.12 4.68 -4.65
CA ASP A 158 -8.79 3.28 -4.40
C ASP A 158 -7.53 2.89 -5.20
N SER A 159 -6.56 2.32 -4.49
CA SER A 159 -5.30 1.88 -5.08
C SER A 159 -4.79 0.65 -4.36
N ALA A 160 -5.10 -0.51 -4.94
CA ALA A 160 -4.56 -1.80 -4.49
C ALA A 160 -3.02 -1.79 -4.48
N ARG A 161 -2.39 -1.05 -5.40
CA ARG A 161 -0.94 -0.87 -5.46
C ARG A 161 -0.39 -0.16 -4.22
N LEU A 162 -0.98 0.97 -3.83
CA LEU A 162 -0.53 1.72 -2.66
C LEU A 162 -0.64 0.86 -1.40
N PHE A 163 -1.76 0.14 -1.26
CA PHE A 163 -1.96 -0.80 -0.16
C PHE A 163 -0.88 -1.90 -0.15
N PHE A 164 -0.59 -2.48 -1.31
CA PHE A 164 0.45 -3.49 -1.47
C PHE A 164 1.85 -2.97 -1.09
N LEU A 165 2.17 -1.74 -1.50
CA LEU A 165 3.42 -1.06 -1.16
C LEU A 165 3.53 -0.80 0.35
N MET A 166 2.43 -0.39 0.98
CA MET A 166 2.36 -0.07 2.41
C MET A 166 2.30 -1.32 3.30
N ALA A 167 1.94 -2.48 2.76
CA ALA A 167 1.62 -3.68 3.54
C ALA A 167 2.71 -4.08 4.56
N ASN A 168 3.98 -4.03 4.16
CA ASN A 168 5.10 -4.35 5.05
C ASN A 168 5.25 -3.33 6.19
N ASN A 169 5.08 -2.04 5.90
CA ASN A 169 5.17 -0.99 6.92
C ASN A 169 3.98 -1.06 7.88
N ILE A 170 2.77 -1.28 7.36
CA ILE A 170 1.58 -1.51 8.17
C ILE A 170 1.80 -2.69 9.11
N TYR A 171 2.28 -3.82 8.59
CA TYR A 171 2.54 -5.00 9.41
C TYR A 171 3.57 -4.72 10.51
N ARG A 172 4.66 -4.01 10.17
CA ARG A 172 5.70 -3.62 11.13
C ARG A 172 5.14 -2.78 12.27
N HIS A 173 4.37 -1.73 11.97
CA HIS A 173 3.77 -0.87 12.99
C HIS A 173 2.68 -1.58 13.80
N GLN A 174 1.94 -2.49 13.18
CA GLN A 174 0.99 -3.34 13.91
C GLN A 174 1.71 -4.17 14.97
N MET A 175 2.85 -4.78 14.63
CA MET A 175 3.64 -5.58 15.58
C MET A 175 4.39 -4.77 16.63
N LEU A 176 5.01 -3.65 16.23
CA LEU A 176 5.88 -2.90 17.13
C LEU A 176 5.14 -1.93 18.04
N ASP A 177 4.04 -1.35 17.54
CA ASP A 177 3.38 -0.24 18.23
C ASP A 177 2.01 -0.66 18.78
N LEU A 178 1.19 -1.39 18.02
CA LEU A 178 -0.16 -1.76 18.45
C LEU A 178 -0.22 -3.01 19.33
N GLU A 179 0.50 -4.07 18.97
CA GLU A 179 0.49 -5.33 19.74
C GLU A 179 0.87 -5.14 21.23
N PRO A 180 1.84 -4.29 21.60
CA PRO A 180 2.15 -4.03 23.01
C PRO A 180 1.06 -3.25 23.77
N ILE A 181 0.19 -2.51 23.07
CA ILE A 181 -0.83 -1.66 23.70
C ILE A 181 -2.15 -2.43 23.83
N VAL A 182 -2.60 -3.04 22.74
CA VAL A 182 -3.90 -3.72 22.67
C VAL A 182 -3.80 -5.18 23.10
N GLY A 183 -2.63 -5.80 22.90
CA GLY A 183 -2.43 -7.24 23.06
C GLY A 183 -2.55 -7.98 21.74
N ALA A 184 -1.62 -8.92 21.50
CA ALA A 184 -1.58 -9.70 20.26
C ALA A 184 -2.78 -10.64 20.11
N THR A 185 -3.33 -11.14 21.21
CA THR A 185 -4.51 -12.02 21.20
C THR A 185 -5.77 -11.25 20.81
N GLU A 186 -5.94 -10.06 21.38
CA GLU A 186 -7.05 -9.15 21.18
C GLU A 186 -7.05 -8.62 19.74
N LEU A 187 -5.90 -8.17 19.22
CA LEU A 187 -5.78 -7.76 17.81
C LEU A 187 -6.08 -8.91 16.85
N LYS A 188 -5.61 -10.13 17.15
CA LYS A 188 -5.93 -11.31 16.35
C LYS A 188 -7.43 -11.61 16.36
N ALA A 189 -8.07 -11.52 17.53
CA ALA A 189 -9.52 -11.72 17.65
C ALA A 189 -10.30 -10.66 16.87
N LEU A 190 -9.89 -9.38 16.98
CA LEU A 190 -10.48 -8.28 16.24
C LEU A 190 -10.37 -8.48 14.73
N ARG A 191 -9.18 -8.87 14.24
CA ARG A 191 -8.98 -9.20 12.82
C ARG A 191 -9.89 -10.32 12.35
N VAL A 192 -10.04 -11.40 13.13
CA VAL A 192 -10.94 -12.51 12.78
C VAL A 192 -12.39 -12.02 12.65
N LYS A 193 -12.86 -11.16 13.56
CA LYS A 193 -14.20 -10.56 13.48
C LYS A 193 -14.37 -9.67 12.26
N VAL A 194 -13.39 -8.81 11.96
CA VAL A 194 -13.40 -7.93 10.78
C VAL A 194 -13.47 -8.73 9.48
N TYR A 195 -12.64 -9.76 9.34
CA TYR A 195 -12.62 -10.59 8.13
C TYR A 195 -13.89 -11.44 7.97
N ALA A 196 -14.50 -11.85 9.08
CA ALA A 196 -15.79 -12.55 9.08
C ALA A 196 -17.01 -11.62 8.88
N ASN A 197 -16.81 -10.30 8.87
CA ASN A 197 -17.88 -9.29 8.91
C ASN A 197 -18.83 -9.49 10.11
N THR A 198 -18.29 -9.91 11.25
CA THR A 198 -19.05 -10.06 12.49
C THR A 198 -19.29 -8.68 13.11
N ALA A 199 -20.46 -8.48 13.73
CA ALA A 199 -20.74 -7.25 14.46
C ALA A 199 -19.73 -7.02 15.60
N LEU A 200 -19.16 -5.82 15.66
CA LEU A 200 -18.23 -5.39 16.71
C LEU A 200 -19.01 -4.65 17.80
N SER A 201 -18.54 -4.75 19.05
CA SER A 201 -19.04 -3.88 20.12
C SER A 201 -18.63 -2.42 19.85
N VAL A 202 -19.25 -1.47 20.57
CA VAL A 202 -18.91 -0.04 20.44
C VAL A 202 -17.43 0.21 20.77
N ASP A 203 -16.91 -0.42 21.81
CA ASP A 203 -15.50 -0.30 22.20
C ASP A 203 -14.57 -0.99 21.17
N GLU A 204 -14.95 -2.17 20.67
CA GLU A 204 -14.18 -2.87 19.64
C GLU A 204 -14.09 -2.05 18.34
N GLN A 205 -15.19 -1.43 17.93
CA GLN A 205 -15.22 -0.54 16.76
C GLN A 205 -14.32 0.67 16.98
N LYS A 206 -14.37 1.28 18.16
CA LYS A 206 -13.52 2.44 18.49
C LYS A 206 -12.03 2.08 18.50
N VAL A 207 -11.67 0.93 19.07
CA VAL A 207 -10.30 0.39 19.02
C VAL A 207 -9.88 0.15 17.57
N LEU A 208 -10.73 -0.47 16.76
CA LEU A 208 -10.47 -0.72 15.34
C LEU A 208 -10.21 0.59 14.59
N ASP A 209 -11.09 1.58 14.72
CA ASP A 209 -10.98 2.85 14.00
C ASP A 209 -9.68 3.58 14.34
N LEU A 210 -9.31 3.62 15.63
CA LEU A 210 -8.04 4.22 16.09
C LEU A 210 -6.83 3.44 15.58
N CYS A 211 -6.86 2.11 15.59
CA CYS A 211 -5.79 1.28 15.06
C CYS A 211 -5.61 1.50 13.55
N LEU A 212 -6.69 1.47 12.78
CA LEU A 212 -6.63 1.65 11.33
C LEU A 212 -6.17 3.07 10.97
N SER A 213 -6.69 4.11 11.64
CA SER A 213 -6.25 5.49 11.43
C SER A 213 -4.76 5.66 11.74
N TYR A 214 -4.31 5.13 12.88
CA TYR A 214 -2.89 5.13 13.25
C TYR A 214 -2.03 4.48 12.16
N LEU A 215 -2.35 3.23 11.80
CA LEU A 215 -1.57 2.45 10.85
C LEU A 215 -1.52 3.08 9.46
N ALA A 216 -2.65 3.62 8.98
CA ALA A 216 -2.72 4.31 7.70
C ALA A 216 -1.80 5.53 7.69
N ASN A 217 -1.93 6.40 8.69
CA ASN A 217 -1.19 7.66 8.76
C ASN A 217 0.30 7.44 8.96
N ILE A 218 0.71 6.56 9.88
CA ILE A 218 2.13 6.31 10.14
C ILE A 218 2.81 5.66 8.93
N SER A 219 2.19 4.64 8.34
CA SER A 219 2.77 3.93 7.20
C SER A 219 2.85 4.84 5.97
N MET A 220 1.84 5.70 5.76
CA MET A 220 1.83 6.67 4.66
C MET A 220 2.92 7.73 4.85
N SER A 221 3.15 8.18 6.08
CA SER A 221 4.23 9.13 6.39
C SER A 221 5.61 8.59 6.01
N GLU A 222 5.85 7.29 6.24
CA GLU A 222 7.12 6.66 5.88
C GLU A 222 7.25 6.40 4.38
N ILE A 223 6.20 5.86 3.76
CA ILE A 223 6.20 5.52 2.33
C ILE A 223 6.45 6.74 1.46
N ILE A 224 5.89 7.89 1.83
CA ILE A 224 5.98 9.09 0.99
C ILE A 224 7.38 9.70 0.93
N ILE A 225 8.21 9.43 1.94
CA ILE A 225 9.62 9.84 1.99
C ILE A 225 10.52 8.78 1.35
N THR A 226 10.24 7.50 1.61
CA THR A 226 11.14 6.39 1.27
C THR A 226 10.95 5.85 -0.14
N THR A 227 9.76 6.05 -0.73
CA THR A 227 9.40 5.48 -2.03
C THR A 227 9.80 6.40 -3.18
N THR A 228 10.28 5.81 -4.26
CA THR A 228 10.59 6.51 -5.51
C THR A 228 9.31 7.03 -6.19
N GLU A 229 9.46 8.06 -7.04
CA GLU A 229 8.32 8.62 -7.78
C GLU A 229 7.61 7.61 -8.67
N GLU A 230 8.37 6.68 -9.22
CA GLU A 230 7.87 5.58 -10.03
C GLU A 230 6.85 4.70 -9.28
N ASP A 231 7.10 4.49 -7.99
CA ASP A 231 6.30 3.61 -7.15
C ASP A 231 5.09 4.29 -6.48
N LEU A 232 5.08 5.62 -6.41
CA LEU A 232 3.97 6.38 -5.86
C LEU A 232 2.82 6.56 -6.86
N PRO A 233 1.55 6.47 -6.41
CA PRO A 233 0.41 6.88 -7.20
C PRO A 233 0.53 8.29 -7.78
N ILE A 234 0.11 8.49 -9.03
CA ILE A 234 0.29 9.77 -9.75
C ILE A 234 -0.36 10.96 -9.06
N TYR A 235 -1.52 10.76 -8.44
CA TYR A 235 -2.20 11.83 -7.71
C TYR A 235 -1.38 12.36 -6.53
N LEU A 236 -0.42 11.58 -6.01
CA LEU A 236 0.55 12.06 -5.01
C LEU A 236 1.72 12.80 -5.66
N LEU A 237 2.14 12.42 -6.87
CA LEU A 237 3.27 13.05 -7.56
C LEU A 237 3.02 14.53 -7.89
N SER A 238 1.78 14.90 -8.22
CA SER A 238 1.43 16.29 -8.52
C SER A 238 1.53 17.24 -7.32
N VAL A 239 1.52 16.71 -6.10
CA VAL A 239 1.43 17.49 -4.86
C VAL A 239 2.79 17.63 -4.17
N MET A 240 3.86 17.04 -4.71
CA MET A 240 4.96 16.63 -3.85
C MET A 240 6.35 16.93 -4.42
N ASP A 241 6.68 18.22 -4.46
CA ASP A 241 8.09 18.61 -4.34
C ASP A 241 8.66 18.14 -2.99
N LYS A 242 9.99 18.14 -2.85
CA LYS A 242 10.68 17.57 -1.69
C LYS A 242 10.22 18.20 -0.36
N ASP A 243 9.99 19.50 -0.36
CA ASP A 243 9.59 20.24 0.85
C ASP A 243 8.14 19.93 1.23
N THR A 244 7.26 19.81 0.24
CA THR A 244 5.85 19.43 0.46
C THR A 244 5.74 17.97 0.92
N ARG A 245 6.64 17.07 0.48
CA ARG A 245 6.74 15.70 1.03
C ARG A 245 7.03 15.68 2.51
N ALA A 246 8.05 16.42 2.93
CA ALA A 246 8.45 16.49 4.32
C ALA A 246 7.33 17.07 5.20
N ALA A 247 6.67 18.12 4.74
CA ALA A 247 5.55 18.75 5.45
C ALA A 247 4.35 17.78 5.57
N TYR A 248 3.95 17.13 4.47
CA TYR A 248 2.83 16.19 4.46
C TYR A 248 3.11 14.97 5.35
N SER A 249 4.33 14.40 5.27
CA SER A 249 4.76 13.31 6.15
C SER A 249 4.71 13.73 7.62
N SER A 250 5.18 14.93 7.95
CA SER A 250 5.19 15.43 9.33
C SER A 250 3.78 15.56 9.89
N ARG A 251 2.83 16.01 9.07
CA ARG A 251 1.41 16.11 9.44
C ARG A 251 0.80 14.72 9.71
N LEU A 252 1.03 13.75 8.82
CA LEU A 252 0.54 12.39 9.01
C LEU A 252 1.12 11.73 10.26
N ALA A 253 2.43 11.91 10.51
CA ALA A 253 3.08 11.39 11.71
C ALA A 253 2.50 12.02 12.99
N ALA A 254 2.18 13.32 12.98
CA ALA A 254 1.54 13.99 14.11
C ALA A 254 0.12 13.47 14.37
N GLN A 255 -0.65 13.21 13.31
CA GLN A 255 -1.98 12.61 13.42
C GLN A 255 -1.90 11.18 13.97
N ALA A 256 -1.00 10.34 13.43
CA ALA A 256 -0.76 9.00 13.96
C ALA A 256 -0.39 9.02 15.45
N LYS A 257 0.49 9.94 15.89
CA LYS A 257 0.83 10.08 17.30
C LYS A 257 -0.38 10.42 18.18
N THR A 258 -1.31 11.22 17.66
CA THR A 258 -2.55 11.57 18.35
C THR A 258 -3.46 10.34 18.47
N ASP A 259 -3.66 9.60 17.37
CA ASP A 259 -4.48 8.39 17.34
C ASP A 259 -3.95 7.33 18.32
N LEU A 260 -2.62 7.14 18.37
CA LEU A 260 -1.98 6.20 19.29
C LEU A 260 -2.21 6.59 20.76
N ALA A 261 -2.10 7.89 21.09
CA ALA A 261 -2.34 8.38 22.44
C ALA A 261 -3.82 8.22 22.86
N LEU A 262 -4.76 8.44 21.93
CA LEU A 262 -6.18 8.20 22.16
C LEU A 262 -6.49 6.72 22.37
N LEU A 263 -5.83 5.83 21.61
CA LEU A 263 -5.93 4.38 21.78
C LEU A 263 -5.45 3.96 23.16
N GLN A 264 -4.25 4.39 23.57
CA GLN A 264 -3.70 4.09 24.90
C GLN A 264 -4.64 4.53 26.03
N LYS A 265 -5.17 5.76 25.92
CA LYS A 265 -6.13 6.27 26.88
C LYS A 265 -7.39 5.40 26.93
N HIS A 266 -7.95 5.05 25.78
CA HIS A 266 -9.17 4.25 25.72
C HIS A 266 -8.99 2.86 26.32
N ILE A 267 -7.86 2.19 26.03
CA ILE A 267 -7.55 0.88 26.63
C ILE A 267 -7.41 0.99 28.15
N LEU A 268 -6.76 2.05 28.66
CA LEU A 268 -6.67 2.30 30.10
C LEU A 268 -8.04 2.50 30.73
N ASP A 269 -8.89 3.35 30.14
CA ASP A 269 -10.24 3.64 30.64
C ASP A 269 -11.11 2.37 30.71
N VAL A 270 -10.99 1.44 29.77
CA VAL A 270 -11.72 0.15 29.76
C VAL A 270 -11.14 -0.86 30.77
N SER A 271 -9.84 -0.76 31.06
CA SER A 271 -9.15 -1.70 31.97
C SER A 271 -9.37 -1.40 33.46
N ILE A 272 -9.76 -0.18 33.81
CA ILE A 272 -10.09 0.20 35.18
C ILE A 272 -11.53 -0.27 35.45
N PRO A 273 -11.74 -1.29 36.31
CA PRO A 273 -13.10 -1.68 36.66
C PRO A 273 -13.79 -0.48 37.30
N ASP A 274 -15.02 -0.18 36.85
CA ASP A 274 -15.89 0.80 37.50
C ASP A 274 -15.80 0.56 39.00
N GLU A 275 -15.26 1.53 39.75
CA GLU A 275 -15.26 1.47 41.21
C GLU A 275 -16.70 1.18 41.60
N ALA A 276 -16.94 -0.01 42.17
CA ALA A 276 -18.26 -0.42 42.60
C ALA A 276 -18.85 0.77 43.36
N PRO A 277 -20.07 1.24 43.01
CA PRO A 277 -20.65 2.41 43.64
C PRO A 277 -20.51 2.18 45.12
N HIS A 278 -19.76 3.05 45.81
CA HIS A 278 -19.59 2.95 47.24
C HIS A 278 -21.00 2.83 47.80
N ASP A 279 -21.37 1.63 48.24
CA ASP A 279 -22.58 1.42 48.99
C ASP A 279 -22.44 2.42 50.12
N ASN A 280 -23.27 3.47 50.08
CA ASN A 280 -23.40 4.39 51.19
C ASN A 280 -23.92 3.54 52.33
N ILE A 281 -23.01 2.91 53.08
CA ILE A 281 -23.31 2.27 54.35
C ILE A 281 -23.85 3.43 55.19
N PRO A 282 -25.16 3.46 55.48
CA PRO A 282 -25.69 4.52 56.30
C PRO A 282 -24.99 4.43 57.64
N ASP A 283 -24.32 5.53 58.01
CA ASP A 283 -23.57 5.67 59.25
C ASP A 283 -24.56 5.58 60.42
N ASN A 284 -24.82 4.37 60.89
CA ASN A 284 -25.73 4.10 62.00
C ASN A 284 -24.99 4.14 63.35
N THR A 285 -24.09 5.11 63.52
CA THR A 285 -23.54 5.45 64.84
C THR A 285 -24.45 6.43 65.57
N ASP A 286 -25.70 6.05 65.81
CA ASP A 286 -26.54 6.69 66.83
C ASP A 286 -27.17 5.64 67.74
N THR A 287 -26.31 4.91 68.45
CA THR A 287 -26.72 4.12 69.60
C THR A 287 -25.94 4.56 70.83
N THR A 288 -26.67 5.23 71.74
CA THR A 288 -26.48 5.30 73.19
C THR A 288 -25.55 6.38 73.77
N ARG A 289 -26.11 7.59 73.93
CA ARG A 289 -25.78 8.49 75.07
C ARG A 289 -27.04 8.80 75.89
N LYS A 290 -27.49 7.80 76.66
CA LYS A 290 -28.38 8.01 77.82
C LYS A 290 -27.81 7.23 79.00
N THR A 291 -26.97 7.89 79.79
CA THR A 291 -26.65 7.44 81.15
C THR A 291 -26.52 8.62 82.10
N PHE A 292 -27.50 8.68 83.00
CA PHE A 292 -27.42 9.09 84.42
C PHE A 292 -26.99 10.52 84.78
N ARG A 293 -27.97 11.32 85.23
CA ARG A 293 -27.82 12.23 86.37
C ARG A 293 -28.67 11.70 87.52
N ALA A 294 -28.01 11.49 88.66
CA ALA A 294 -28.61 11.45 89.99
C ALA A 294 -28.57 12.87 90.58
#